data_AF-A0A2E3RE25-F1
#
_entry.id   AF-A0A2E3RE25-F1
#
_cell.length_a   1.000
_cell.length_b   1.000
_cell.length_c   1.000
_cell.angle_alpha   90.00
_cell.angle_beta   90.00
_cell.angle_gamma   90.00
#
_symmetry.space_group_name_H-M   'P 1'
#
loop_
_entity.id
_entity.type
_entity.pdbx_description
1 polymer ?
#
loop_
_entity_poly.entity_id
_entity_poly.type
_entity_poly.pdbx_seq_one_letter_code
_entity_poly.pdbx_strand_id
1 'polypeptide(L)'
;MHRFTRSTTQNERFFIYYLAVAVFIAMLLLLCPMPEMGRFFRYGMDLLHAPFFSAFAFFLDQKRRARRNENILHPVLFGVLLCALAVGLEAAQSWAGRHTTWHDGLSNILGVLAGMLFSADYSKERHQRKLVTRLVCILLLISGSIYGVCGVWDTLQAQLKFPVLADFETQNELLRWETKNASLVRSRQYATSGHFSGAVILEHGRYPGVTMELPAGDWSAYQSLNLDIVWPVSDHHAPISQNQNYRFALQIKIEDDGPCDSF
;
A
#
# COMPACT_ATOMS: atom_id res chain seq x y z
N MET A 1 -14.96 58.33 3.50
CA MET A 1 -14.79 57.00 2.87
C MET A 1 -13.71 56.22 3.63
N HIS A 2 -14.07 55.52 4.70
CA HIS A 2 -13.14 54.64 5.44
C HIS A 2 -13.18 53.25 4.82
N ARG A 3 -12.15 52.89 4.03
CA ARG A 3 -11.93 51.48 3.66
C ARG A 3 -11.52 50.74 4.91
N PHE A 4 -12.41 49.88 5.40
CA PHE A 4 -12.13 48.90 6.45
C PHE A 4 -10.96 48.02 6.01
N THR A 5 -9.78 48.26 6.60
CA THR A 5 -8.65 47.33 6.61
C THR A 5 -9.01 46.15 7.50
N ARG A 6 -9.89 45.26 7.03
CA ARG A 6 -10.05 43.94 7.67
C ARG A 6 -8.69 43.26 7.62
N SER A 7 -8.15 43.02 8.81
CA SER A 7 -6.74 42.74 9.06
C SER A 7 -6.34 41.38 8.48
N THR A 8 -5.16 41.33 7.87
CA THR A 8 -4.46 40.13 7.43
C THR A 8 -4.47 39.00 8.48
N THR A 9 -4.44 39.38 9.76
CA THR A 9 -4.48 38.47 10.93
C THR A 9 -5.76 37.63 11.03
N GLN A 10 -6.92 38.13 10.59
CA GLN A 10 -8.17 37.37 10.65
C GLN A 10 -8.15 36.22 9.66
N ASN A 11 -7.64 36.46 8.44
CA ASN A 11 -7.52 35.43 7.43
C ASN A 11 -6.57 34.32 7.92
N GLU A 12 -5.38 34.67 8.43
CA GLU A 12 -4.38 33.71 8.92
C GLU A 12 -4.96 32.70 9.91
N ARG A 13 -5.71 33.18 10.91
CA ARG A 13 -6.39 32.31 11.89
C ARG A 13 -7.32 31.31 11.22
N PHE A 14 -8.17 31.74 10.28
CA PHE A 14 -9.08 30.83 9.56
C PHE A 14 -8.37 29.74 8.73
N PHE A 15 -7.13 29.95 8.28
CA PHE A 15 -6.37 28.91 7.58
C PHE A 15 -5.79 27.90 8.55
N ILE A 16 -5.24 28.35 9.67
CA ILE A 16 -4.75 27.46 10.72
C ILE A 16 -5.89 26.54 11.19
N TYR A 17 -7.08 27.09 11.43
CA TYR A 17 -8.26 26.28 11.77
C TYR A 17 -8.61 25.26 10.69
N TYR A 18 -8.61 25.67 9.41
CA TYR A 18 -8.91 24.75 8.32
C TYR A 18 -7.86 23.66 8.17
N LEU A 19 -6.57 24.00 8.28
CA LEU A 19 -5.49 23.03 8.23
C LEU A 19 -5.61 22.05 9.40
N ALA A 20 -5.88 22.55 10.61
CA ALA A 20 -6.09 21.71 11.79
C ALA A 20 -7.29 20.76 11.59
N VAL A 21 -8.42 21.25 11.07
CA VAL A 21 -9.59 20.41 10.75
C VAL A 21 -9.27 19.38 9.67
N ALA A 22 -8.56 19.77 8.61
CA ALA A 22 -8.19 18.88 7.52
C ALA A 22 -7.23 17.77 8.01
N VAL A 23 -6.23 18.13 8.83
CA VAL A 23 -5.34 17.17 9.49
C VAL A 23 -6.10 16.27 10.44
N PHE A 24 -7.03 16.82 11.23
CA PHE A 24 -7.86 16.03 12.14
C PHE A 24 -8.74 15.02 11.38
N ILE A 25 -9.37 15.42 10.28
CA ILE A 25 -10.14 14.50 9.42
C ILE A 25 -9.23 13.43 8.83
N ALA A 26 -8.05 13.79 8.32
CA ALA A 26 -7.09 12.82 7.80
C ALA A 26 -6.65 11.83 8.89
N MET A 27 -6.36 12.32 10.10
CA MET A 27 -6.06 11.48 11.25
C MET A 27 -7.21 10.55 11.60
N LEU A 28 -8.46 11.03 11.65
CA LEU A 28 -9.61 10.19 11.94
C LEU A 28 -9.80 9.10 10.87
N LEU A 29 -9.71 9.45 9.58
CA LEU A 29 -9.90 8.49 8.49
C LEU A 29 -8.78 7.44 8.44
N LEU A 30 -7.54 7.83 8.77
CA LEU A 30 -6.38 6.95 8.67
C LEU A 30 -6.10 6.15 9.94
N LEU A 31 -6.37 6.72 11.13
CA LEU A 31 -6.12 6.07 12.42
C LEU A 31 -7.33 5.34 12.98
N CYS A 32 -8.54 5.56 12.46
CA CYS A 32 -9.69 4.78 12.90
C CYS A 32 -9.43 3.30 12.57
N PRO A 33 -9.41 2.41 13.59
CA PRO A 33 -9.21 1.00 13.38
C PRO A 33 -10.34 0.52 12.48
N MET A 34 -9.98 0.09 11.27
CA MET A 34 -10.98 -0.55 10.42
C MET A 34 -11.19 -1.96 10.96
N PRO A 35 -12.44 -2.44 11.05
CA PRO A 35 -12.70 -3.83 11.36
C PRO A 35 -11.95 -4.73 10.36
N GLU A 36 -11.74 -5.99 10.71
CA GLU A 36 -11.18 -6.98 9.80
C GLU A 36 -12.08 -7.12 8.57
N MET A 37 -11.76 -6.35 7.54
CA MET A 37 -12.47 -6.31 6.28
C MET A 37 -11.69 -7.15 5.28
N GLY A 38 -12.38 -7.91 4.42
CA GLY A 38 -11.74 -8.80 3.46
C GLY A 38 -10.72 -8.09 2.56
N ARG A 39 -9.82 -8.87 1.92
CA ARG A 39 -8.70 -8.37 1.10
C ARG A 39 -9.09 -7.30 0.07
N PHE A 40 -10.30 -7.38 -0.48
CA PHE A 40 -10.80 -6.40 -1.46
C PHE A 40 -10.84 -4.99 -0.87
N PHE A 41 -11.30 -4.85 0.38
CA PHE A 41 -11.37 -3.57 1.04
C PHE A 41 -9.99 -3.07 1.47
N ARG A 42 -9.10 -3.98 1.92
CA ARG A 42 -7.69 -3.67 2.23
C ARG A 42 -7.00 -3.00 1.04
N TYR A 43 -6.93 -3.68 -0.10
CA TYR A 43 -6.32 -3.11 -1.31
C TYR A 43 -7.13 -1.96 -1.93
N GLY A 44 -8.44 -1.93 -1.72
CA GLY A 44 -9.30 -0.82 -2.14
C GLY A 44 -8.96 0.47 -1.40
N MET A 45 -8.57 0.39 -0.13
CA MET A 45 -8.05 1.52 0.63
C MET A 45 -6.63 1.88 0.21
N ASP A 46 -5.77 0.88 -0.05
CA ASP A 46 -4.42 1.11 -0.57
C ASP A 46 -4.46 1.90 -1.88
N LEU A 47 -5.43 1.59 -2.75
CA LEU A 47 -5.70 2.29 -4.01
C LEU A 47 -6.06 3.77 -3.82
N LEU A 48 -6.71 4.13 -2.72
CA LEU A 48 -7.22 5.48 -2.49
C LEU A 48 -6.18 6.45 -1.93
N HIS A 49 -5.02 5.97 -1.45
CA HIS A 49 -3.96 6.81 -0.89
C HIS A 49 -3.55 7.95 -1.83
N ALA A 50 -3.06 7.63 -3.03
CA ALA A 50 -2.58 8.66 -3.95
C ALA A 50 -3.68 9.66 -4.40
N PRO A 51 -4.90 9.22 -4.81
CA PRO A 51 -6.00 10.13 -5.12
C PRO A 51 -6.43 11.01 -3.93
N PHE A 52 -6.51 10.43 -2.72
CA PHE A 52 -6.90 11.15 -1.51
C PHE A 52 -5.88 12.24 -1.16
N PHE A 53 -4.60 11.90 -1.06
CA PHE A 53 -3.54 12.86 -0.76
C PHE A 53 -3.37 13.91 -1.86
N SER A 54 -3.69 13.58 -3.12
CA SER A 54 -3.74 14.54 -4.21
C SER A 54 -4.84 15.57 -4.05
N ALA A 55 -6.08 15.13 -3.77
CA ALA A 55 -7.18 16.04 -3.50
C ALA A 55 -6.89 16.91 -2.26
N PHE A 56 -6.38 16.30 -1.19
CA PHE A 56 -5.99 16.97 0.04
C PHE A 56 -4.96 18.08 -0.20
N ALA A 57 -3.85 17.75 -0.87
CA ALA A 57 -2.79 18.71 -1.20
C ALA A 57 -3.29 19.81 -2.15
N PHE A 58 -4.12 19.45 -3.14
CA PHE A 58 -4.72 20.42 -4.07
C PHE A 58 -5.53 21.48 -3.32
N PHE A 59 -6.48 21.08 -2.48
CA PHE A 59 -7.36 22.03 -1.78
C PHE A 59 -6.58 22.91 -0.80
N LEU A 60 -5.60 22.35 -0.08
CA LEU A 60 -4.76 23.11 0.83
C LEU A 60 -3.86 24.11 0.07
N ASP A 61 -3.27 23.70 -1.05
CA ASP A 61 -2.42 24.57 -1.86
C ASP A 61 -3.22 25.68 -2.55
N GLN A 62 -4.43 25.41 -3.04
CA GLN A 62 -5.33 26.44 -3.57
C GLN A 62 -5.64 27.51 -2.52
N LYS A 63 -5.95 27.08 -1.28
CA LYS A 63 -6.23 28.02 -0.18
C LYS A 63 -5.02 28.83 0.23
N ARG A 64 -3.82 28.24 0.19
CA ARG A 64 -2.54 28.95 0.38
C ARG A 64 -2.32 30.02 -0.69
N ARG A 65 -2.49 29.67 -1.98
CA ARG A 65 -2.31 30.58 -3.13
C ARG A 65 -3.24 31.78 -3.11
N ALA A 66 -4.48 31.61 -2.65
CA ALA A 66 -5.46 32.69 -2.54
C ALA A 66 -5.01 33.85 -1.61
N ARG A 67 -3.96 33.65 -0.80
CA ARG A 67 -3.58 34.57 0.29
C ARG A 67 -2.31 35.35 0.04
N ARG A 68 -1.47 34.95 -0.93
CA ARG A 68 -0.16 35.59 -1.11
C ARG A 68 0.30 35.62 -2.56
N ASN A 69 1.02 36.70 -2.85
CA ASN A 69 1.88 36.83 -4.01
C ASN A 69 3.24 36.24 -3.62
N GLU A 70 3.59 35.01 -4.06
CA GLU A 70 4.71 34.27 -3.46
C GLU A 70 5.88 33.98 -4.40
N ASN A 71 7.07 34.18 -3.83
CA ASN A 71 8.33 33.58 -4.25
C ASN A 71 8.22 32.05 -4.32
N ILE A 72 9.00 31.44 -5.21
CA ILE A 72 8.99 30.00 -5.49
C ILE A 72 9.37 29.10 -4.29
N LEU A 73 10.01 29.65 -3.26
CA LEU A 73 10.45 28.90 -2.07
C LEU A 73 9.26 28.39 -1.23
N HIS A 74 8.22 29.19 -1.09
CA HIS A 74 7.07 28.85 -0.23
C HIS A 74 6.27 27.62 -0.69
N PRO A 75 5.90 27.45 -1.99
CA PRO A 75 5.23 26.22 -2.43
C PRO A 75 6.12 24.98 -2.25
N VAL A 76 7.44 25.10 -2.38
CA VAL A 76 8.36 23.98 -2.16
C VAL A 76 8.36 23.57 -0.69
N LEU A 77 8.57 24.52 0.24
CA LEU A 77 8.54 24.24 1.67
C LEU A 77 7.18 23.68 2.12
N PHE A 78 6.09 24.20 1.55
CA PHE A 78 4.75 23.70 1.82
C PHE A 78 4.56 22.26 1.34
N GLY A 79 5.04 21.94 0.13
CA GLY A 79 5.03 20.57 -0.39
C GLY A 79 5.85 19.60 0.48
N VAL A 80 7.05 20.00 0.91
CA VAL A 80 7.88 19.20 1.81
C VAL A 80 7.16 18.94 3.14
N LEU A 81 6.50 19.95 3.71
CA LEU A 81 5.71 19.80 4.93
C LEU A 81 4.55 18.80 4.74
N LEU A 82 3.83 18.87 3.62
CA LEU A 82 2.74 17.93 3.33
C LEU A 82 3.26 16.50 3.13
N CYS A 83 4.40 16.31 2.44
CA CYS A 83 5.01 14.99 2.31
C CYS A 83 5.45 14.43 3.68
N ALA A 84 6.08 15.26 4.52
CA ALA A 84 6.48 14.87 5.87
C ALA A 84 5.28 14.48 6.74
N LEU A 85 4.18 15.23 6.65
CA LEU A 85 2.92 14.88 7.30
C LEU A 85 2.37 13.55 6.79
N ALA A 86 2.38 13.31 5.48
CA ALA A 86 1.82 12.11 4.88
C ALA A 86 2.59 10.83 5.28
N VAL A 87 3.94 10.91 5.36
CA VAL A 87 4.78 9.84 5.91
C VAL A 87 4.60 9.70 7.43
N GLY A 88 4.43 10.82 8.14
CA GLY A 88 4.20 10.80 9.58
C GLY A 88 2.88 10.13 9.97
N LEU A 89 1.83 10.29 9.15
CA LEU A 89 0.55 9.61 9.34
C LEU A 89 0.68 8.09 9.17
N GLU A 90 1.44 7.65 8.17
CA GLU A 90 1.78 6.22 7.98
C GLU A 90 2.50 5.65 9.20
N ALA A 91 3.54 6.35 9.69
CA ALA A 91 4.25 5.92 10.90
C ALA A 91 3.33 5.86 12.13
N ALA A 92 2.39 6.81 12.28
CA ALA A 92 1.43 6.79 13.36
C ALA A 92 0.43 5.63 13.25
N GLN A 93 0.09 5.18 12.03
CA GLN A 93 -0.76 4.00 11.83
C GLN A 93 -0.08 2.71 12.31
N SER A 94 1.26 2.59 12.22
CA SER A 94 1.99 1.44 12.80
C SER A 94 1.74 1.30 14.31
N TRP A 95 1.70 2.41 15.03
CA TRP A 95 1.44 2.43 16.48
C TRP A 95 -0.01 2.08 16.83
N ALA A 96 -0.94 2.28 15.89
CA ALA A 96 -2.33 1.86 16.01
C ALA A 96 -2.54 0.38 15.64
N GLY A 97 -1.46 -0.38 15.42
CA GLY A 97 -1.52 -1.82 15.10
C GLY A 97 -1.79 -2.13 13.63
N ARG A 98 -1.63 -1.16 12.72
CA ARG A 98 -1.76 -1.40 11.28
C ARG A 98 -0.43 -1.83 10.68
N HIS A 99 -0.49 -2.76 9.73
CA HIS A 99 0.66 -3.10 8.89
C HIS A 99 1.00 -1.93 7.99
N THR A 100 2.08 -1.21 8.31
CA THR A 100 2.61 -0.17 7.44
C THR A 100 3.37 -0.80 6.29
N THR A 101 3.02 -0.45 5.07
CA THR A 101 3.80 -0.83 3.90
C THR A 101 4.56 0.37 3.37
N TRP A 102 5.79 0.14 2.90
CA TRP A 102 6.56 1.23 2.28
C TRP A 102 5.86 1.81 1.05
N HIS A 103 5.01 1.00 0.40
CA HIS A 103 4.20 1.39 -0.75
C HIS A 103 3.17 2.47 -0.39
N ASP A 104 2.58 2.43 0.79
CA ASP A 104 1.59 3.43 1.24
C ASP A 104 2.25 4.80 1.42
N GLY A 105 3.41 4.83 2.09
CA GLY A 105 4.23 6.04 2.22
C GLY A 105 4.62 6.66 0.87
N LEU A 106 5.04 5.83 -0.11
CA LEU A 106 5.34 6.30 -1.46
C LEU A 106 4.09 6.84 -2.16
N SER A 107 2.98 6.11 -2.08
CA SER A 107 1.70 6.49 -2.71
C SER A 107 1.18 7.82 -2.18
N ASN A 108 1.31 8.04 -0.88
CA ASN A 108 0.99 9.29 -0.20
C ASN A 108 1.83 10.47 -0.76
N ILE A 109 3.15 10.30 -0.89
CA ILE A 109 4.05 11.31 -1.46
C ILE A 109 3.67 11.63 -2.92
N LEU A 110 3.46 10.60 -3.75
CA LEU A 110 3.08 10.76 -5.15
C LEU A 110 1.74 11.51 -5.29
N GLY A 111 0.78 11.20 -4.41
CA GLY A 111 -0.48 11.93 -4.30
C GLY A 111 -0.26 13.40 -4.00
N VAL A 112 0.50 13.74 -2.95
CA VAL A 112 0.81 15.14 -2.59
C VAL A 112 1.45 15.89 -3.76
N LEU A 113 2.45 15.30 -4.42
CA LEU A 113 3.11 15.91 -5.58
C LEU A 113 2.13 16.15 -6.74
N ALA A 114 1.27 15.17 -7.06
CA ALA A 114 0.24 15.33 -8.08
C ALA A 114 -0.74 16.46 -7.74
N GLY A 115 -1.18 16.55 -6.47
CA GLY A 115 -2.09 17.60 -6.01
C GLY A 115 -1.48 19.00 -6.11
N MET A 116 -0.22 19.14 -5.72
CA MET A 116 0.54 20.40 -5.83
C MET A 116 0.73 20.84 -7.29
N LEU A 117 1.01 19.90 -8.20
CA LEU A 117 1.13 20.17 -9.64
C LEU A 117 -0.21 20.55 -10.26
N PHE A 118 -1.29 19.83 -9.96
CA PHE A 118 -2.64 20.18 -10.39
C PHE A 118 -3.04 21.58 -9.90
N SER A 119 -2.72 21.90 -8.65
CA SER A 119 -2.98 23.22 -8.07
C SER A 119 -2.22 24.33 -8.81
N ALA A 120 -0.96 24.08 -9.17
CA ALA A 120 -0.16 25.00 -9.96
C ALA A 120 -0.73 25.20 -11.39
N ASP A 121 -1.20 24.11 -12.04
CA ASP A 121 -1.82 24.14 -13.37
C ASP A 121 -3.12 24.96 -13.38
N TYR A 122 -3.94 24.79 -12.34
CA TYR A 122 -5.21 25.49 -12.19
C TYR A 122 -5.05 27.02 -12.11
N SER A 123 -3.96 27.49 -11.50
CA SER A 123 -3.72 28.92 -11.27
C SER A 123 -3.10 29.72 -12.43
N LYS A 124 -2.59 29.07 -13.50
CA LYS A 124 -1.81 29.74 -14.56
C LYS A 124 -2.54 29.75 -15.90
N GLU A 125 -2.43 30.86 -16.65
CA GLU A 125 -3.10 31.03 -17.95
C GLU A 125 -2.35 30.43 -19.16
N ARG A 126 -1.07 30.05 -19.03
CA ARG A 126 -0.29 29.53 -20.17
C ARG A 126 -0.73 28.12 -20.60
N HIS A 127 -1.49 28.06 -21.69
CA HIS A 127 -2.16 26.85 -22.21
C HIS A 127 -1.23 25.68 -22.57
N GLN A 128 -0.04 25.94 -23.14
CA GLN A 128 0.84 24.87 -23.65
C GLN A 128 1.52 24.03 -22.56
N ARG A 129 1.75 24.57 -21.36
CA ARG A 129 2.37 23.80 -20.26
C ARG A 129 1.35 22.95 -19.50
N LYS A 130 0.05 23.12 -19.79
CA LYS A 130 -1.03 22.42 -19.09
C LYS A 130 -1.09 20.94 -19.43
N LEU A 131 -0.92 20.59 -20.71
CA LEU A 131 -0.96 19.19 -21.14
C LEU A 131 0.14 18.37 -20.47
N VAL A 132 1.39 18.84 -20.51
CA VAL A 132 2.52 18.15 -19.88
C VAL A 132 2.30 18.00 -18.37
N THR A 133 1.87 19.07 -17.69
CA THR A 133 1.62 19.02 -16.24
C THR A 133 0.53 18.00 -15.91
N ARG A 134 -0.56 17.98 -16.66
CA ARG A 134 -1.66 17.00 -16.47
C ARG A 134 -1.21 15.57 -16.72
N LEU A 135 -0.44 15.33 -17.78
CA LEU A 135 0.12 14.00 -18.08
C LEU A 135 1.03 13.53 -16.95
N VAL A 136 1.90 14.39 -16.43
CA VAL A 136 2.74 14.08 -15.27
C VAL A 136 1.88 13.78 -14.03
N CYS A 137 0.83 14.57 -13.77
CA CYS A 137 -0.05 14.30 -12.64
C CYS A 137 -0.78 12.96 -12.76
N ILE A 138 -1.31 12.65 -13.95
CA ILE A 138 -1.96 11.36 -14.23
C ILE A 138 -0.96 10.22 -14.02
N LEU A 139 0.28 10.37 -14.51
CA LEU A 139 1.32 9.37 -14.32
C LEU A 139 1.65 9.16 -12.83
N LEU A 140 1.76 10.23 -12.05
CA LEU A 140 2.00 10.14 -10.60
C LEU A 140 0.85 9.43 -9.88
N LEU A 141 -0.40 9.74 -10.24
CA LEU A 141 -1.58 9.08 -9.68
C LEU A 141 -1.63 7.59 -10.04
N ILE A 142 -1.39 7.23 -11.31
CA ILE A 142 -1.34 5.82 -11.75
C ILE A 142 -0.22 5.10 -11.00
N SER A 143 0.98 5.70 -10.93
CA SER A 143 2.13 5.10 -10.27
C SER A 143 1.89 4.89 -8.77
N GLY A 144 1.27 5.87 -8.09
CA GLY A 144 0.90 5.76 -6.67
C GLY A 144 -0.34 4.90 -6.40
N SER A 145 -1.07 4.48 -7.44
CA SER A 145 -2.27 3.65 -7.30
C SER A 145 -2.02 2.19 -7.71
N ILE A 146 -0.89 1.91 -8.37
CA ILE A 146 -0.67 0.64 -9.07
C ILE A 146 -0.71 -0.57 -8.14
N TYR A 147 -0.18 -0.44 -6.92
CA TYR A 147 -0.18 -1.51 -5.94
C TYR A 147 -1.61 -1.90 -5.53
N GLY A 148 -2.43 -0.91 -5.15
CA GLY A 148 -3.84 -1.11 -4.82
C GLY A 148 -4.65 -1.66 -6.00
N VAL A 149 -4.42 -1.18 -7.24
CA VAL A 149 -5.06 -1.74 -8.44
C VAL A 149 -4.72 -3.22 -8.60
N CYS A 150 -3.43 -3.59 -8.50
CA CYS A 150 -2.99 -4.97 -8.63
C CYS A 150 -3.59 -5.88 -7.55
N GLY A 151 -3.67 -5.41 -6.31
CA GLY A 151 -4.26 -6.16 -5.20
C GLY A 151 -5.78 -6.33 -5.30
N VAL A 152 -6.51 -5.28 -5.71
CA VAL A 152 -7.95 -5.38 -6.01
C VAL A 152 -8.19 -6.36 -7.15
N TRP A 153 -7.41 -6.24 -8.23
CA TRP A 153 -7.51 -7.15 -9.37
C TRP A 153 -7.23 -8.60 -8.98
N ASP A 154 -6.17 -8.85 -8.21
CA ASP A 154 -5.86 -10.18 -7.67
C ASP A 154 -7.02 -10.74 -6.84
N THR A 155 -7.60 -9.92 -5.97
CA THR A 155 -8.70 -10.34 -5.11
C THR A 155 -9.91 -10.76 -5.94
N LEU A 156 -10.25 -10.00 -6.98
CA LEU A 156 -11.33 -10.36 -7.91
C LEU A 156 -11.02 -11.67 -8.64
N GLN A 157 -9.79 -11.86 -9.11
CA GLN A 157 -9.37 -13.09 -9.77
C GLN A 157 -9.41 -14.30 -8.81
N ALA A 158 -8.99 -14.13 -7.56
CA ALA A 158 -9.03 -15.19 -6.55
C ALA A 158 -10.47 -15.63 -6.25
N GLN A 159 -11.42 -14.68 -6.19
CA GLN A 159 -12.84 -15.00 -6.02
C GLN A 159 -13.43 -15.74 -7.23
N LEU A 160 -13.02 -15.37 -8.45
CA LEU A 160 -13.48 -16.03 -9.67
C LEU A 160 -12.87 -17.43 -9.89
N LYS A 161 -11.62 -17.63 -9.46
CA LYS A 161 -10.89 -18.91 -9.59
C LYS A 161 -11.14 -19.88 -8.43
N PHE A 162 -11.77 -19.43 -7.35
CA PHE A 162 -12.09 -20.28 -6.20
C PHE A 162 -12.85 -21.55 -6.68
N PRO A 163 -12.44 -22.76 -6.28
CA PRO A 163 -11.66 -23.12 -5.08
C PRO A 163 -10.13 -23.11 -5.21
N VAL A 164 -9.56 -22.71 -6.35
CA VAL A 164 -8.09 -22.65 -6.50
C VAL A 164 -7.55 -21.41 -5.76
N LEU A 165 -6.77 -21.66 -4.70
CA LEU A 165 -6.23 -20.59 -3.83
C LEU A 165 -4.95 -19.95 -4.40
N ALA A 166 -4.06 -20.77 -4.93
CA ALA A 166 -2.83 -20.33 -5.59
C ALA A 166 -2.36 -21.43 -6.55
N ASP A 167 -2.29 -21.09 -7.84
CA ASP A 167 -1.61 -21.88 -8.87
C ASP A 167 -0.28 -21.21 -9.28
N PHE A 168 -0.03 -19.99 -8.79
CA PHE A 168 1.15 -19.17 -9.05
C PHE A 168 1.33 -18.81 -10.53
N GLU A 169 0.30 -18.90 -11.36
CA GLU A 169 0.41 -18.56 -12.79
C GLU A 169 0.60 -17.05 -13.01
N THR A 170 0.20 -16.21 -12.06
CA THR A 170 0.36 -14.75 -12.14
C THR A 170 1.24 -14.20 -11.04
N GLN A 171 1.96 -13.11 -11.32
CA GLN A 171 2.82 -12.44 -10.33
C GLN A 171 2.01 -11.92 -9.14
N ASN A 172 0.76 -11.52 -9.39
CA ASN A 172 -0.11 -10.98 -8.37
C ASN A 172 -0.54 -12.04 -7.34
N GLU A 173 -0.49 -13.34 -7.68
CA GLU A 173 -0.80 -14.39 -6.70
C GLU A 173 0.22 -14.43 -5.55
N LEU A 174 1.44 -13.90 -5.76
CA LEU A 174 2.43 -13.74 -4.69
C LEU A 174 1.98 -12.73 -3.63
N LEU A 175 1.14 -11.74 -4.00
CA LEU A 175 0.58 -10.76 -3.06
C LEU A 175 -0.40 -11.38 -2.06
N ARG A 176 -0.84 -12.62 -2.29
CA ARG A 176 -1.72 -13.36 -1.37
C ARG A 176 -0.99 -13.87 -0.13
N TRP A 177 0.34 -13.89 -0.19
CA TRP A 177 1.19 -14.52 0.81
C TRP A 177 2.03 -13.49 1.53
N GLU A 178 2.03 -13.56 2.85
CA GLU A 178 2.99 -12.89 3.71
C GLU A 178 4.17 -13.83 3.98
N THR A 179 5.38 -13.28 4.06
CA THR A 179 6.59 -14.07 4.34
C THR A 179 7.20 -13.65 5.67
N LYS A 180 7.69 -14.63 6.45
CA LYS A 180 8.42 -14.41 7.70
C LYS A 180 9.71 -15.20 7.66
N ASN A 181 10.87 -14.53 7.73
CA ASN A 181 12.19 -15.15 7.55
C ASN A 181 12.23 -16.08 6.33
N ALA A 182 11.62 -15.63 5.23
CA ALA A 182 11.52 -16.37 3.99
C ALA A 182 11.27 -15.38 2.85
N SER A 183 11.55 -15.83 1.63
CA SER A 183 11.07 -15.18 0.41
C SER A 183 10.25 -16.14 -0.42
N LEU A 184 9.26 -15.60 -1.13
CA LEU A 184 8.41 -16.36 -2.04
C LEU A 184 8.57 -15.81 -3.44
N VAL A 185 8.98 -16.66 -4.37
CA VAL A 185 9.16 -16.29 -5.78
C VAL A 185 8.47 -17.29 -6.68
N ARG A 186 8.08 -16.84 -7.87
CA ARG A 186 7.50 -17.73 -8.88
C ARG A 186 8.61 -18.55 -9.55
N SER A 187 8.43 -19.87 -9.64
CA SER A 187 9.35 -20.80 -10.27
C SER A 187 8.65 -21.60 -11.37
N ARG A 188 9.40 -22.11 -12.35
CA ARG A 188 8.90 -23.06 -13.35
C ARG A 188 9.17 -24.53 -12.97
N GLN A 189 9.89 -24.74 -11.88
CA GLN A 189 10.24 -26.08 -11.42
C GLN A 189 9.10 -26.67 -10.58
N TYR A 190 8.89 -27.98 -10.69
CA TYR A 190 7.93 -28.72 -9.87
C TYR A 190 6.47 -28.20 -9.95
N ALA A 191 6.10 -27.55 -11.05
CA ALA A 191 4.71 -27.16 -11.30
C ALA A 191 3.86 -28.42 -11.52
N THR A 192 2.85 -28.63 -10.69
CA THR A 192 1.89 -29.74 -10.79
C THR A 192 0.64 -29.38 -11.59
N SER A 193 0.37 -28.08 -11.72
CA SER A 193 -0.67 -27.49 -12.57
C SER A 193 -0.09 -26.25 -13.25
N GLY A 194 -0.53 -25.97 -14.48
CA GLY A 194 -0.04 -24.82 -15.23
C GLY A 194 1.44 -24.90 -15.62
N HIS A 195 2.14 -23.76 -15.53
CA HIS A 195 3.53 -23.59 -15.92
C HIS A 195 4.43 -23.12 -14.77
N PHE A 196 3.83 -22.73 -13.65
CA PHE A 196 4.52 -22.11 -12.53
C PHE A 196 4.16 -22.75 -11.18
N SER A 197 5.01 -22.49 -10.19
CA SER A 197 4.87 -22.89 -8.79
C SER A 197 5.40 -21.78 -7.89
N GLY A 198 5.04 -21.82 -6.61
CA GLY A 198 5.61 -20.96 -5.58
C GLY A 198 6.86 -21.59 -4.97
N ALA A 199 8.03 -20.99 -5.19
CA ALA A 199 9.26 -21.40 -4.52
C ALA A 199 9.44 -20.57 -3.24
N VAL A 200 9.35 -21.26 -2.11
CA VAL A 200 9.63 -20.68 -0.78
C VAL A 200 11.09 -20.91 -0.44
N ILE A 201 11.83 -19.83 -0.28
CA ILE A 201 13.23 -19.84 0.12
C ILE A 201 13.25 -19.47 1.61
N LEU A 202 13.51 -20.46 2.46
CA LEU A 202 13.55 -20.29 3.90
C LEU A 202 14.89 -19.66 4.32
N GLU A 203 14.83 -18.65 5.18
CA GLU A 203 15.99 -17.99 5.76
C GLU A 203 16.14 -18.37 7.24
N HIS A 204 17.27 -18.02 7.85
CA HIS A 204 17.50 -18.27 9.26
C HIS A 204 16.56 -17.42 10.11
N GLY A 205 15.79 -18.05 10.99
CA GLY A 205 14.91 -17.34 11.90
C GLY A 205 14.01 -18.26 12.70
N ARG A 206 13.21 -17.67 13.60
CA ARG A 206 12.18 -18.38 14.35
C ARG A 206 10.96 -18.56 13.45
N TYR A 207 10.58 -19.80 13.20
CA TYR A 207 9.44 -20.21 12.37
C TYR A 207 9.46 -19.56 10.97
N PRO A 208 10.47 -19.85 10.12
CA PRO A 208 10.51 -19.33 8.77
C PRO A 208 9.38 -19.95 7.94
N GLY A 209 8.68 -19.14 7.15
CA GLY A 209 7.56 -19.64 6.36
C GLY A 209 6.76 -18.56 5.64
N VAL A 210 5.64 -19.01 5.08
CA VAL A 210 4.68 -18.18 4.37
C VAL A 210 3.27 -18.38 4.93
N THR A 211 2.48 -17.32 4.94
CA THR A 211 1.10 -17.32 5.45
C THR A 211 0.18 -16.70 4.41
N MET A 212 -1.00 -17.28 4.19
CA MET A 212 -2.06 -16.64 3.41
C MET A 212 -3.11 -16.12 4.38
N GLU A 213 -3.25 -14.80 4.49
CA GLU A 213 -4.32 -14.17 5.26
C GLU A 213 -5.57 -14.01 4.41
N LEU A 214 -6.75 -14.20 5.01
CA LEU A 214 -8.05 -13.92 4.39
C LEU A 214 -8.20 -14.59 3.00
N PRO A 215 -8.15 -15.94 2.92
CA PRO A 215 -8.30 -16.66 1.66
C PRO A 215 -9.66 -16.35 0.99
N ALA A 216 -9.71 -16.47 -0.34
CA ALA A 216 -10.93 -16.20 -1.09
C ALA A 216 -12.00 -17.28 -0.88
N GLY A 217 -13.25 -16.92 -1.19
CA GLY A 217 -14.39 -17.85 -1.27
C GLY A 217 -15.03 -18.26 0.06
N ASP A 218 -16.17 -18.94 -0.06
CA ASP A 218 -16.83 -19.66 1.04
C ASP A 218 -16.41 -21.13 1.00
N TRP A 219 -15.85 -21.61 2.11
CA TRP A 219 -15.29 -22.95 2.24
C TRP A 219 -16.30 -23.95 2.81
N SER A 220 -17.52 -23.52 3.19
CA SER A 220 -18.51 -24.34 3.89
C SER A 220 -18.90 -25.64 3.16
N ALA A 221 -18.76 -25.68 1.84
CA ALA A 221 -19.06 -26.84 1.00
C ALA A 221 -17.87 -27.81 0.79
N TYR A 222 -16.68 -27.48 1.29
CA TYR A 222 -15.44 -28.24 1.04
C TYR A 222 -14.98 -28.97 2.30
N GLN A 223 -14.39 -30.16 2.13
CA GLN A 223 -13.98 -31.04 3.24
C GLN A 223 -12.47 -31.26 3.30
N SER A 224 -11.73 -30.85 2.28
CA SER A 224 -10.30 -31.06 2.20
C SER A 224 -9.60 -29.88 1.54
N LEU A 225 -8.37 -29.64 2.00
CA LEU A 225 -7.41 -28.73 1.38
C LEU A 225 -6.27 -29.58 0.80
N ASN A 226 -6.03 -29.44 -0.51
CA ASN A 226 -4.96 -30.15 -1.19
C ASN A 226 -3.77 -29.20 -1.41
N LEU A 227 -2.58 -29.65 -1.05
CA LEU A 227 -1.33 -28.91 -1.31
C LEU A 227 -0.31 -29.85 -1.94
N ASP A 228 0.34 -29.38 -3.01
CA ASP A 228 1.46 -30.06 -3.63
C ASP A 228 2.76 -29.40 -3.17
N ILE A 229 3.56 -30.14 -2.39
CA ILE A 229 4.78 -29.63 -1.78
C ILE A 229 5.95 -30.54 -2.12
N VAL A 230 7.00 -29.95 -2.68
CA VAL A 230 8.25 -30.65 -3.00
C VAL A 230 9.38 -30.00 -2.22
N TRP A 231 10.11 -30.80 -1.46
CA TRP A 231 11.39 -30.41 -0.88
C TRP A 231 12.52 -30.87 -1.81
N PRO A 232 13.14 -29.98 -2.60
CA PRO A 232 14.19 -30.39 -3.52
C PRO A 232 15.42 -30.84 -2.73
N VAL A 233 15.89 -32.06 -2.97
CA VAL A 233 17.19 -32.49 -2.48
C VAL A 233 18.24 -31.74 -3.30
N SER A 234 19.06 -30.92 -2.66
CA SER A 234 20.06 -30.11 -3.35
C SER A 234 21.17 -31.01 -3.93
N ASP A 235 21.27 -31.10 -5.25
CA ASP A 235 22.39 -31.76 -5.97
C ASP A 235 23.71 -30.94 -5.94
N HIS A 236 23.71 -29.76 -5.30
CA HIS A 236 24.90 -28.93 -5.21
C HIS A 236 25.75 -29.29 -3.99
N HIS A 237 26.83 -30.02 -4.30
CA HIS A 237 28.04 -30.24 -3.52
C HIS A 237 28.51 -29.01 -2.73
N ALA A 238 28.03 -28.87 -1.50
CA ALA A 238 28.93 -28.53 -0.40
C ALA A 238 29.34 -29.85 0.26
N PRO A 239 30.60 -30.05 0.66
CA PRO A 239 30.94 -31.14 1.57
C PRO A 239 30.28 -30.84 2.91
N ILE A 240 29.00 -31.19 3.02
CA ILE A 240 28.29 -31.27 4.28
C ILE A 240 29.07 -32.32 5.07
N SER A 241 29.71 -31.89 6.16
CA SER A 241 30.24 -32.81 7.15
C SER A 241 29.16 -33.85 7.44
N GLN A 242 29.48 -35.12 7.20
CA GLN A 242 28.55 -36.26 7.06
C GLN A 242 27.72 -36.60 8.33
N ASN A 243 27.56 -35.68 9.27
CA ASN A 243 26.97 -35.92 10.58
C ASN A 243 25.77 -35.03 10.94
N GLN A 244 25.27 -34.20 10.04
CA GLN A 244 24.03 -33.45 10.28
C GLN A 244 22.90 -33.99 9.41
N ASN A 245 22.13 -34.91 9.98
CA ASN A 245 20.81 -35.29 9.49
C ASN A 245 19.86 -34.09 9.66
N TYR A 246 19.80 -33.21 8.67
CA TYR A 246 18.79 -32.16 8.63
C TYR A 246 17.43 -32.81 8.44
N ARG A 247 16.62 -32.83 9.50
CA ARG A 247 15.20 -33.19 9.42
C ARG A 247 14.41 -31.94 9.11
N PHE A 248 13.88 -31.85 7.89
CA PHE A 248 12.85 -30.88 7.56
C PHE A 248 11.52 -31.36 8.14
N ALA A 249 10.87 -30.51 8.94
CA ALA A 249 9.52 -30.74 9.46
C ALA A 249 8.63 -29.61 8.97
N LEU A 250 7.69 -29.92 8.09
CA LEU A 250 6.68 -28.97 7.65
C LEU A 250 5.58 -28.89 8.71
N GLN A 251 5.25 -27.67 9.13
CA GLN A 251 4.09 -27.40 9.97
C GLN A 251 3.07 -26.60 9.16
N ILE A 252 1.84 -27.12 9.08
CA ILE A 252 0.70 -26.44 8.47
C ILE A 252 -0.25 -26.07 9.60
N LYS A 253 -0.67 -24.80 9.65
CA LYS A 253 -1.64 -24.27 10.60
C LYS A 253 -2.78 -23.64 9.81
N ILE A 254 -4.02 -23.93 10.21
CA ILE A 254 -5.25 -23.39 9.63
C ILE A 254 -6.04 -22.80 10.79
N GLU A 255 -6.50 -21.55 10.66
CA GLU A 255 -7.21 -20.81 11.69
C GLU A 255 -8.45 -20.15 11.08
N ASP A 256 -9.60 -20.25 11.75
CA ASP A 256 -10.87 -19.67 11.27
C ASP A 256 -11.06 -18.20 11.72
N ASP A 257 -10.38 -17.76 12.79
CA ASP A 257 -10.62 -16.47 13.46
C ASP A 257 -9.43 -15.48 13.36
N GLY A 258 -8.63 -15.58 12.29
CA GLY A 258 -7.45 -14.70 12.09
C GLY A 258 -6.23 -15.10 12.92
N PRO A 259 -5.09 -14.41 12.76
CA PRO A 259 -3.86 -14.75 13.47
C PRO A 259 -4.02 -14.49 14.98
N CYS A 260 -4.12 -15.56 15.79
CA CYS A 260 -3.87 -15.43 17.22
C CYS A 260 -2.40 -15.00 17.40
N ASP A 261 -2.13 -14.00 18.24
CA ASP A 261 -0.80 -13.45 18.59
C ASP A 261 0.23 -14.49 19.12
N SER A 262 -0.05 -15.78 19.03
CA SER A 262 0.79 -16.89 19.46
C SER A 262 1.66 -17.45 18.31
N PHE A 263 2.82 -16.82 18.07
CA PHE A 263 3.98 -17.44 17.39
C PHE A 263 5.32 -16.99 17.98
#